data_AF-A0A2N3CT92-F1
#
_entry.id   AF-A0A2N3CT92-F1
#
_cell.length_a   1.000
_cell.length_b   1.000
_cell.length_c   1.000
_cell.angle_alpha   90.00
_cell.angle_beta   90.00
_cell.angle_gamma   90.00
#
_symmetry.space_group_name_H-M   'P 1'
#
loop_
_entity.id
_entity.type
_entity.pdbx_description
1 polymer ?
#
loop_
_entity_poly.entity_id
_entity_poly.type
_entity_poly.pdbx_seq_one_letter_code
_entity_poly.pdbx_strand_id
1 'polypeptide(L)'
;MGEILFLAHRVPFPPDRGDRIRSHHLLKALARLGPVHVGCFADGDRAGEAALAQVAASHCIVPRTKPLPLAGIEAVLAGKPVSLTAF
;
A
#
# COMPACT_ATOMS: atom_id res chain seq x y z
N MET A 1 -20.03 -12.16 10.56
CA MET A 1 -19.86 -11.28 9.39
C MET A 1 -18.72 -11.83 8.54
N GLY A 2 -18.66 -11.52 7.25
CA GLY A 2 -17.43 -11.70 6.48
C GLY A 2 -16.56 -10.45 6.56
N GLU A 3 -15.25 -10.63 6.71
CA GLU A 3 -14.25 -9.54 6.66
C GLU A 3 -13.52 -9.60 5.31
N ILE A 4 -13.05 -8.44 4.82
CA ILE A 4 -12.48 -8.30 3.48
C ILE A 4 -11.01 -7.89 3.61
N LEU A 5 -10.09 -8.69 3.07
CA LEU A 5 -8.69 -8.28 2.89
C LEU A 5 -8.52 -7.61 1.52
N PHE A 6 -8.08 -6.36 1.51
CA PHE A 6 -7.79 -5.59 0.29
C PHE A 6 -6.29 -5.30 0.20
N LEU A 7 -5.63 -5.86 -0.82
CA LEU A 7 -4.20 -5.65 -1.06
C LEU A 7 -4.01 -4.66 -2.21
N ALA A 8 -3.20 -3.61 -1.99
CA ALA A 8 -2.92 -2.57 -2.97
C ALA A 8 -1.42 -2.30 -3.11
N HIS A 9 -0.95 -2.02 -4.32
CA HIS A 9 0.48 -1.77 -4.59
C HIS A 9 1.04 -0.52 -3.89
N ARG A 10 0.17 0.43 -3.52
CA ARG A 10 0.49 1.67 -2.81
C ARG A 10 -0.72 2.13 -1.99
N VAL A 11 -0.53 3.09 -1.09
CA VAL A 11 -1.63 3.77 -0.38
C VAL A 11 -2.66 4.31 -1.41
N PRO A 12 -3.95 3.97 -1.30
CA PRO A 12 -4.98 4.30 -2.31
C PRO A 12 -5.50 5.75 -2.19
N PHE A 13 -4.73 6.64 -1.57
CA PHE A 13 -5.05 8.05 -1.35
C PHE A 13 -3.77 8.90 -1.52
N PRO A 14 -3.88 10.16 -1.98
CA PRO A 14 -5.05 10.76 -2.63
C PRO A 14 -5.33 10.10 -4.00
N PRO A 15 -6.57 10.14 -4.52
CA PRO A 15 -6.92 9.60 -5.84
C PRO A 15 -6.52 10.57 -6.97
N ASP A 16 -5.22 10.83 -7.12
CA ASP A 16 -4.63 11.76 -8.10
C ASP A 16 -4.24 11.08 -9.44
N ARG A 17 -3.84 9.81 -9.40
CA ARG A 17 -3.35 9.02 -10.54
C ARG A 17 -4.15 7.73 -10.70
N GLY A 18 -4.21 7.20 -11.93
CA GLY A 18 -5.17 6.17 -12.33
C GLY A 18 -5.20 4.89 -11.49
N ASP A 19 -4.05 4.48 -10.94
CA ASP A 19 -3.94 3.32 -10.04
C ASP A 19 -4.51 3.61 -8.64
N ARG A 20 -4.23 4.79 -8.07
CA ARG A 20 -4.88 5.27 -6.84
C ARG A 20 -6.37 5.53 -7.03
N ILE A 21 -6.78 6.14 -8.14
CA ILE A 21 -8.20 6.37 -8.48
C ILE A 21 -8.97 5.05 -8.50
N ARG A 22 -8.46 4.00 -9.17
CA ARG A 22 -9.11 2.68 -9.19
C ARG A 22 -9.19 2.08 -7.78
N SER A 23 -8.07 2.08 -7.07
CA SER A 23 -7.95 1.46 -5.74
C SER A 23 -8.83 2.15 -4.69
N HIS A 24 -8.94 3.48 -4.75
CA HIS A 24 -9.81 4.29 -3.89
C HIS A 24 -11.30 3.92 -4.04
N HIS A 25 -11.79 3.86 -5.29
CA HIS A 25 -13.20 3.57 -5.55
C HIS A 25 -13.55 2.11 -5.22
N LEU A 26 -12.64 1.17 -5.47
CA LEU A 26 -12.81 -0.23 -5.08
C LEU A 26 -12.85 -0.38 -3.55
N LEU A 27 -11.92 0.24 -2.81
CA LEU A 27 -11.93 0.26 -1.34
C LEU A 27 -13.24 0.86 -0.80
N LYS A 28 -13.71 1.99 -1.34
CA LYS A 28 -15.00 2.60 -0.97
C LYS A 28 -16.22 1.75 -1.30
N ALA A 29 -16.15 0.89 -2.32
CA ALA A 29 -17.21 -0.06 -2.63
C ALA A 29 -17.21 -1.23 -1.64
N LEU A 30 -16.04 -1.82 -1.36
CA LEU A 30 -15.87 -2.93 -0.41
C LEU A 30 -16.27 -2.51 1.02
N ALA A 31 -15.93 -1.30 1.46
CA ALA A 31 -16.30 -0.76 2.78
C ALA A 31 -17.81 -0.54 2.98
N ARG A 32 -18.64 -0.68 1.94
CA ARG A 32 -20.11 -0.71 2.04
C ARG A 32 -20.67 -2.13 2.22
N LEU A 33 -19.85 -3.16 2.00
CA LEU A 33 -20.24 -4.57 2.08
C LEU A 33 -19.84 -5.20 3.42
N GLY A 34 -18.77 -4.70 4.06
CA GLY A 34 -18.30 -5.16 5.36
C GLY A 34 -17.00 -4.47 5.79
N PRO A 35 -16.41 -4.88 6.93
CA PRO A 35 -15.11 -4.40 7.38
C PRO A 35 -14.02 -4.73 6.35
N VAL A 36 -13.19 -3.74 6.00
CA VAL A 36 -12.07 -3.92 5.06
C VAL A 36 -10.74 -3.68 5.76
N HIS A 37 -9.83 -4.64 5.64
CA HIS A 37 -8.47 -4.59 6.15
C HIS A 37 -7.52 -4.35 4.98
N VAL A 38 -6.67 -3.32 5.05
CA VAL A 38 -5.89 -2.88 3.88
C VAL A 38 -4.39 -3.09 4.05
N GLY A 39 -3.79 -3.92 3.19
CA GLY A 39 -2.33 -4.11 3.11
C GLY A 39 -1.76 -3.38 1.89
N CYS A 40 -0.77 -2.50 2.08
CA CYS A 40 -0.12 -1.82 0.97
C CYS A 40 1.31 -1.34 1.30
N PHE A 41 2.04 -0.86 0.29
CA PHE A 41 3.38 -0.28 0.46
C PHE A 41 3.33 1.26 0.49
N ALA A 42 4.29 1.89 1.17
CA ALA A 42 4.42 3.35 1.18
C ALA A 42 5.01 3.89 -0.14
N ASP A 43 4.34 4.88 -0.75
CA ASP A 43 4.82 5.62 -1.94
C ASP A 43 5.79 6.77 -1.60
N GLY A 44 6.01 7.02 -0.30
CA GLY A 44 6.70 8.20 0.23
C GLY A 44 5.77 9.33 0.67
N ASP A 45 4.53 9.35 0.17
CA ASP A 45 3.46 10.22 0.68
C ASP A 45 2.84 9.63 1.96
N ARG A 46 2.68 10.47 3.00
CA ARG A 46 2.01 10.16 4.28
C ARG A 46 0.60 10.72 4.37
N ALA A 47 0.19 11.66 3.50
CA ALA A 47 -1.12 12.30 3.58
C ALA A 47 -2.27 11.29 3.35
N GLY A 48 -2.03 10.26 2.53
CA GLY A 48 -3.00 9.19 2.27
C GLY A 48 -3.30 8.26 3.46
N GLU A 49 -2.41 8.18 4.45
CA GLU A 49 -2.55 7.27 5.62
C GLU A 49 -3.72 7.67 6.52
N ALA A 50 -3.84 8.96 6.85
CA ALA A 50 -4.94 9.49 7.66
C ALA A 50 -6.32 9.36 6.97
N ALA A 51 -6.35 9.34 5.63
CA ALA A 51 -7.57 9.10 4.86
C ALA A 51 -7.91 7.60 4.75
N LEU A 52 -6.89 6.74 4.68
CA LEU A 52 -7.05 5.29 4.71
C LEU A 52 -7.61 4.81 6.07
N ALA A 53 -7.11 5.37 7.18
CA ALA A 53 -7.54 5.06 8.54
C ALA A 53 -9.02 5.41 8.82
N GLN A 54 -9.66 6.28 8.01
CA GLN A 54 -11.08 6.61 8.11
C GLN A 54 -12.00 5.64 7.34
N VAL A 55 -11.45 4.74 6.54
CA VAL A 55 -12.22 3.83 5.64
C VAL A 55 -11.90 2.36 5.90
N ALA A 56 -10.68 2.04 6.35
CA ALA A 56 -10.27 0.67 6.67
C ALA A 56 -10.48 0.34 8.15
N ALA A 57 -11.01 -0.86 8.44
CA ALA A 57 -11.17 -1.40 9.79
C ALA A 57 -9.83 -1.70 10.47
N SER A 58 -8.82 -2.10 9.69
CA SER A 58 -7.40 -1.95 10.06
C SER A 58 -6.56 -1.78 8.79
N HIS A 59 -5.31 -1.32 8.93
CA HIS A 59 -4.40 -1.20 7.82
C HIS A 59 -2.96 -1.58 8.20
N CYS A 60 -2.19 -2.01 7.22
CA CYS A 60 -0.76 -2.22 7.29
C CYS A 60 -0.11 -1.52 6.08
N ILE A 61 0.67 -0.48 6.36
CA ILE A 61 1.48 0.20 5.35
C ILE A 61 2.93 -0.22 5.58
N VAL A 62 3.49 -0.99 4.64
CA VAL A 62 4.89 -1.41 4.69
C VAL A 62 5.76 -0.24 4.22
N PRO A 63 6.58 0.39 5.09
CA PRO A 63 7.44 1.50 4.70
C PRO A 63 8.58 0.99 3.81
N ARG A 64 9.00 1.78 2.82
CA ARG A 64 10.22 1.47 2.08
C ARG A 64 11.44 1.91 2.89
N THR A 65 12.17 0.95 3.45
CA THR A 65 13.22 1.21 4.46
C THR A 65 14.51 1.80 3.88
N LYS A 66 14.80 1.58 2.58
CA LYS A 66 16.06 1.97 1.94
C LYS A 66 15.89 2.87 0.70
N PRO A 67 16.90 3.71 0.36
CA PRO A 67 17.01 4.34 -0.95
C PRO A 67 17.15 3.29 -2.05
N LEU A 68 16.49 3.49 -3.19
CA LEU A 68 16.48 2.53 -4.30
C LEU A 68 17.88 2.15 -4.82
N PRO A 69 18.88 3.05 -4.94
CA PRO A 69 20.22 2.67 -5.37
C PRO A 69 20.92 1.72 -4.39
N LEU A 70 20.75 1.93 -3.08
CA LEU A 70 21.35 1.10 -2.04
C LEU A 70 20.70 -0.29 -2.01
N ALA A 71 19.36 -0.34 -2.07
CA ALA A 71 18.62 -1.59 -2.22
C ALA A 71 19.00 -2.36 -3.51
N GLY A 72 19.30 -1.65 -4.60
CA GLY A 72 19.76 -2.23 -5.86
C GLY A 72 21.16 -2.85 -5.78
N ILE A 73 22.11 -2.18 -5.11
CA ILE A 73 23.44 -2.73 -4.85
C ILE A 73 23.34 -3.99 -3.97
N GLU A 74 22.54 -3.93 -2.90
CA GLU A 74 22.28 -5.07 -2.02
C GLU A 74 21.60 -6.24 -2.75
N ALA A 75 20.67 -5.96 -3.66
CA ALA A 75 20.00 -6.96 -4.50
C ALA A 75 20.99 -7.73 -5.39
N VAL A 76 21.90 -7.00 -6.06
CA VAL A 76 22.95 -7.59 -6.91
C VAL A 76 23.92 -8.43 -6.08
N LEU A 77 24.41 -7.90 -4.95
CA LEU A 77 25.34 -8.62 -4.08
C LEU A 77 24.73 -9.87 -3.42
N ALA A 78 23.43 -9.84 -3.09
CA ALA A 78 22.73 -10.95 -2.46
C ALA A 78 22.08 -11.94 -3.45
N GLY A 79 22.12 -11.68 -4.76
CA GLY A 79 21.43 -12.48 -5.78
C GLY A 79 19.89 -12.47 -5.65
N LYS A 80 19.32 -11.38 -5.13
CA LYS A 80 17.87 -11.27 -4.80
C LYS A 80 17.15 -10.27 -5.71
N PRO A 81 15.84 -10.43 -5.93
CA PRO A 81 15.01 -9.36 -6.51
C PRO A 81 15.05 -8.08 -5.66
N VAL A 82 15.16 -6.92 -6.30
CA VAL A 82 15.20 -5.61 -5.62
C VAL A 82 13.95 -5.29 -4.79
N SER A 83 12.82 -5.95 -5.08
CA SER A 83 11.61 -5.89 -4.26
C SER A 83 11.78 -6.50 -2.86
N LEU A 84 12.75 -7.41 -2.66
CA LEU A 84 13.04 -8.04 -1.36
C LEU A 84 14.14 -7.33 -0.57
N THR A 85 14.82 -6.34 -1.15
CA THR A 85 15.85 -5.52 -0.48
C THR A 85 15.41 -4.07 -0.27
N ALA A 86 14.41 -3.59 -1.01
CA ALA A 86 13.93 -2.21 -0.91
C ALA A 86 12.94 -1.98 0.25
N PHE A 87 12.11 -2.97 0.56
CA PHE A 87 11.08 -2.89 1.60
C PHE A 87 11.58 -3.61 2.86
#